data_AF-A0A6N8HYS1-F1
#
_entry.id   AF-A0A6N8HYS1-F1
#
_cell.length_a   1.000
_cell.length_b   1.000
_cell.length_c   1.000
_cell.angle_alpha   90.00
_cell.angle_beta   90.00
_cell.angle_gamma   90.00
#
_symmetry.space_group_name_H-M   'P 1'
#
loop_
_entity.id
_entity.type
_entity.pdbx_description
1 polymer ?
#
loop_
_entity_poly.entity_id
_entity_poly.type
_entity_poly.pdbx_seq_one_letter_code
_entity_poly.pdbx_strand_id
1 'polypeptide(L)'
;MMNESVPARAGLSAEESKRFQKEMLWALSEQLGRYTAGESSSVLSETAEKVLESMLYCVSVELSARPDPAAALREIPAAELFRRGAERVKSMTADLKLLYRQVLNTRIPTDLIAYNETLDGAIPGFFKTYDPEYAAHENGALTGFPDYPLLNDDQSRGGILYMESYLEQLLRENRFCSRYGKNYIRAVLLLHGRSCHLDYRDLIINIPELLLEREGAPKPYRLPEDAI
;
A
#
# COMPACT_ATOMS: atom_id res chain seq x y z
N MET A 1 10.62 9.09 -2.50
CA MET A 1 10.86 10.52 -2.78
C MET A 1 9.52 11.25 -2.79
N MET A 2 8.95 11.54 -1.62
CA MET A 2 7.79 12.41 -1.44
C MET A 2 8.32 13.71 -0.82
N ASN A 3 8.75 14.68 -1.63
CA ASN A 3 9.40 15.89 -1.11
C ASN A 3 8.66 17.18 -1.48
N GLU A 4 7.33 17.10 -1.56
CA GLU A 4 6.45 18.26 -1.58
C GLU A 4 5.45 18.12 -0.43
N SER A 5 5.44 19.10 0.48
CA SER A 5 4.52 19.11 1.62
C SER A 5 3.05 19.07 1.14
N VAL A 6 2.18 18.36 1.87
CA VAL A 6 0.72 18.26 1.58
C VAL A 6 0.10 19.61 1.17
N PRO A 7 0.44 20.75 1.81
CA PRO A 7 -0.10 22.05 1.42
C PRO A 7 0.31 22.55 0.02
N ALA A 8 1.55 22.29 -0.39
CA ALA A 8 2.09 22.76 -1.67
C ALA A 8 1.38 22.09 -2.86
N ARG A 9 1.10 20.78 -2.74
CA ARG A 9 0.37 20.00 -3.75
C ARG A 9 -1.08 20.47 -3.93
N ALA A 10 -1.65 21.09 -2.88
CA ALA A 10 -3.01 21.60 -2.89
C ALA A 10 -3.13 23.07 -3.34
N GLY A 11 -2.02 23.74 -3.68
CA GLY A 11 -2.05 25.12 -4.19
C GLY A 11 -2.45 26.18 -3.15
N LEU A 12 -2.10 25.97 -1.88
CA LEU A 12 -2.35 26.93 -0.80
C LEU A 12 -1.39 28.12 -0.86
N SER A 13 -1.83 29.28 -0.36
CA SER A 13 -0.93 30.43 -0.15
C SER A 13 0.14 30.13 0.90
N ALA A 14 1.17 30.97 0.98
CA ALA A 14 2.20 30.85 2.00
C ALA A 14 1.63 31.02 3.43
N GLU A 15 0.69 31.95 3.61
CA GLU A 15 -0.01 32.19 4.88
C GLU A 15 -0.88 31.00 5.27
N GLU A 16 -1.63 30.44 4.32
CA GLU A 16 -2.48 29.28 4.55
C GLU A 16 -1.66 28.03 4.92
N SER A 17 -0.55 27.81 4.21
CA SER A 17 0.40 26.73 4.51
C SER A 17 1.01 26.88 5.89
N LYS A 18 1.41 28.10 6.28
CA LYS A 18 1.97 28.39 7.60
C LYS A 18 0.95 28.20 8.73
N ARG A 19 -0.31 28.56 8.50
CA ARG A 19 -1.42 28.31 9.44
C ARG A 19 -1.57 26.80 9.68
N PHE A 20 -1.70 26.03 8.59
CA PHE A 20 -1.84 24.58 8.67
C PHE A 20 -0.65 23.92 9.38
N GLN A 21 0.58 24.30 9.06
CA GLN A 21 1.78 23.78 9.71
C GLN A 21 1.76 24.05 11.22
N LYS A 22 1.38 25.25 11.66
CA LYS A 22 1.28 25.60 13.08
C LYS A 22 0.24 24.72 13.79
N GLU A 23 -0.94 24.56 13.20
CA GLU A 23 -1.99 23.70 13.76
C GLU A 23 -1.56 22.23 13.83
N MET A 24 -0.86 21.72 12.82
CA MET A 24 -0.28 20.37 12.84
C MET A 24 0.76 20.19 13.93
N LEU A 25 1.62 21.18 14.19
CA LEU A 25 2.61 21.10 15.26
C LEU A 25 1.95 21.06 16.65
N TRP A 26 0.84 21.78 16.85
CA TRP A 26 0.06 21.66 18.08
C TRP A 26 -0.53 20.26 18.24
N ALA A 27 -1.16 19.72 17.18
CA ALA A 27 -1.69 18.36 17.19
C ALA A 27 -0.59 17.30 17.41
N LEU A 28 0.60 17.53 16.86
CA LEU A 28 1.77 16.66 17.07
C LEU A 28 2.18 16.64 18.55
N SER A 29 2.21 17.79 19.22
CA SER A 29 2.52 17.85 20.65
C SER A 29 1.55 17.01 21.48
N GLU A 30 0.26 17.03 21.14
CA GLU A 30 -0.75 16.20 21.81
C GLU A 30 -0.53 14.71 21.50
N GLN A 31 -0.24 14.35 20.24
CA GLN A 31 0.05 12.97 19.85
C GLN A 31 1.31 12.40 20.52
N LEU A 32 2.37 13.20 20.64
CA LEU A 32 3.59 12.79 21.33
C LEU A 32 3.37 12.61 22.82
N GLY A 33 2.54 13.45 23.46
CA GLY A 33 2.15 13.25 24.85
C GLY A 33 1.42 11.93 25.08
N ARG A 34 0.59 11.50 24.10
CA ARG A 34 -0.05 10.17 24.13
C ARG A 34 0.96 9.04 23.88
N TYR A 35 1.87 9.23 22.92
CA TYR A 35 2.90 8.25 22.56
C TYR A 35 3.83 7.92 23.74
N THR A 36 4.23 8.92 24.53
CA THR A 36 5.09 8.72 25.72
C THR A 36 4.31 8.34 26.97
N ALA A 37 2.99 8.12 26.89
CA ALA A 37 2.09 7.98 28.03
C ALA A 37 2.22 9.13 29.08
N GLY A 38 2.71 10.29 28.66
CA GLY A 38 3.01 11.43 29.54
C GLY A 38 4.26 11.26 30.41
N GLU A 39 5.05 10.20 30.26
CA GLU A 39 6.19 9.88 31.13
C GLU A 39 7.48 10.65 30.76
N SER A 40 7.53 11.24 29.57
CA SER A 40 8.67 12.06 29.13
C SER A 40 8.22 13.32 28.41
N SER A 41 8.78 14.45 28.83
CA SER A 41 8.65 15.75 28.15
C SER A 41 9.64 15.92 27.01
N SER A 42 10.57 14.98 26.82
CA SER A 42 11.60 15.01 25.78
C SER A 42 11.49 13.76 24.91
N VAL A 43 11.10 13.96 23.66
CA VAL A 43 11.10 12.94 22.60
C VAL A 43 12.27 13.25 21.66
N LEU A 44 12.97 12.23 21.17
CA LEU A 44 14.02 12.42 20.16
C LEU A 44 13.41 13.05 18.90
N SER A 45 14.12 13.99 18.26
CA SER A 45 13.61 14.69 17.08
C SER A 45 13.19 13.72 15.96
N GLU A 46 13.95 12.63 15.77
CA GLU A 46 13.64 11.58 14.81
C GLU A 46 12.27 10.91 15.08
N THR A 47 11.92 10.66 16.35
CA THR A 47 10.62 10.10 16.70
C THR A 47 9.49 11.10 16.45
N ALA A 48 9.70 12.38 16.75
CA ALA A 48 8.73 13.43 16.46
C ALA A 48 8.48 13.59 14.95
N GLU A 49 9.54 13.50 14.15
CA GLU A 49 9.47 13.53 12.68
C GLU A 49 8.66 12.34 12.14
N LYS A 50 8.94 11.10 12.59
CA LYS A 50 8.19 9.91 12.17
C LYS A 50 6.71 9.98 12.52
N VAL A 51 6.38 10.45 13.72
CA VAL A 51 4.98 10.63 14.12
C VAL A 51 4.31 11.71 13.27
N LEU A 52 5.00 12.82 12.97
CA LEU A 52 4.47 13.85 12.07
C LEU A 52 4.23 13.33 10.65
N GLU A 53 5.14 12.51 10.12
CA GLU A 53 4.97 11.85 8.81
C GLU A 53 3.73 10.93 8.80
N SER A 54 3.54 10.14 9.85
CA SER A 54 2.32 9.33 10.05
C SER A 54 1.06 10.20 10.08
N MET A 55 1.08 11.31 10.81
CA MET A 55 -0.07 12.23 10.88
C MET A 55 -0.39 12.86 9.52
N LEU A 56 0.62 13.33 8.79
CA LEU A 56 0.47 13.93 7.47
C LEU A 56 -0.02 12.89 6.44
N TYR A 57 0.41 11.64 6.56
CA TYR A 57 -0.12 10.54 5.77
C TYR A 57 -1.62 10.37 6.01
N CYS A 58 -2.07 10.30 7.26
CA CYS A 58 -3.50 10.23 7.59
C CYS A 58 -4.28 11.40 6.99
N VAL A 59 -3.76 12.64 7.09
CA VAL A 59 -4.36 13.81 6.44
C VAL A 59 -4.47 13.60 4.93
N SER A 60 -3.41 13.12 4.27
CA SER A 60 -3.42 12.86 2.83
C SER A 60 -4.49 11.83 2.42
N VAL A 61 -4.71 10.80 3.25
CA VAL A 61 -5.76 9.78 3.02
C VAL A 61 -7.16 10.39 3.12
N GLU A 62 -7.38 11.32 4.06
CA GLU A 62 -8.67 12.01 4.18
C GLU A 62 -8.90 13.02 3.05
N LEU A 63 -7.84 13.67 2.58
CA LEU A 63 -7.92 14.63 1.47
C LEU A 63 -8.13 13.96 0.12
N SER A 64 -7.53 12.80 -0.13
CA SER A 64 -7.70 12.06 -1.39
C SER A 64 -9.15 11.61 -1.61
N ALA A 65 -9.93 11.48 -0.54
CA ALA A 65 -11.35 11.16 -0.60
C ALA A 65 -12.26 12.38 -0.82
N ARG A 66 -11.70 13.59 -0.93
CA ARG A 66 -12.47 14.82 -1.13
C ARG A 66 -12.38 15.32 -2.59
N PRO A 67 -13.49 15.86 -3.13
CA PRO A 67 -13.48 16.50 -4.45
C PRO A 67 -12.57 17.72 -4.53
N ASP A 68 -12.48 18.50 -3.43
CA ASP A 68 -11.62 19.68 -3.33
C ASP A 68 -10.73 19.62 -2.07
N PRO A 69 -9.52 19.05 -2.19
CA PRO A 69 -8.55 18.99 -1.10
C PRO A 69 -8.10 20.37 -0.60
N ALA A 70 -8.04 21.36 -1.48
CA ALA A 70 -7.55 22.70 -1.14
C ALA A 70 -8.56 23.44 -0.25
N ALA A 71 -9.85 23.37 -0.58
CA ALA A 71 -10.92 23.90 0.28
C ALA A 71 -10.88 23.25 1.66
N ALA A 72 -10.73 21.93 1.73
CA ALA A 72 -10.66 21.21 2.99
C ALA A 72 -9.51 21.68 3.89
N LEU A 73 -8.33 21.91 3.33
CA LEU A 73 -7.17 22.46 4.07
C LEU A 73 -7.36 23.91 4.54
N ARG A 74 -8.26 24.68 3.91
CA ARG A 74 -8.58 26.05 4.33
C ARG A 74 -9.62 26.09 5.44
N GLU A 75 -10.61 25.21 5.36
CA GLU A 75 -11.84 25.29 6.16
C GLU A 75 -11.82 24.37 7.39
N ILE A 76 -11.11 23.25 7.32
CA ILE A 76 -11.10 22.24 8.38
C ILE A 76 -9.80 22.37 9.18
N PRO A 77 -9.87 22.47 10.53
CA PRO A 77 -8.68 22.50 11.38
C PRO A 77 -7.77 21.30 11.13
N ALA A 78 -6.45 21.50 11.16
CA ALA A 78 -5.50 20.44 10.83
C ALA A 78 -5.62 19.20 11.74
N ALA A 79 -5.85 19.41 13.04
CA ALA A 79 -6.12 18.34 14.00
C ALA A 79 -7.36 17.51 13.64
N GLU A 80 -8.39 18.16 13.09
CA GLU A 80 -9.63 17.50 12.68
C GLU A 80 -9.44 16.70 11.40
N LEU A 81 -8.69 17.22 10.42
CA LEU A 81 -8.29 16.48 9.22
C LEU A 81 -7.49 15.23 9.60
N PHE A 82 -6.52 15.38 10.51
CA PHE A 82 -5.75 14.26 11.02
C PHE A 82 -6.64 13.21 11.68
N ARG A 83 -7.55 13.62 12.59
CA ARG A 83 -8.46 12.70 13.29
C ARG A 83 -9.35 11.90 12.33
N ARG A 84 -9.93 12.57 11.32
CA ARG A 84 -10.74 11.90 10.28
C ARG A 84 -9.90 10.95 9.43
N GLY A 85 -8.69 11.36 9.07
CA GLY A 85 -7.73 10.53 8.35
C GLY A 85 -7.31 9.29 9.11
N ALA A 86 -6.99 9.42 10.40
CA ALA A 86 -6.62 8.31 11.26
C ALA A 86 -7.77 7.30 11.38
N GLU A 87 -9.02 7.76 11.53
CA GLU A 87 -10.18 6.87 11.56
C GLU A 87 -10.39 6.16 10.22
N ARG A 88 -10.19 6.86 9.11
CA ARG A 88 -10.27 6.27 7.77
C ARG A 88 -9.20 5.19 7.56
N VAL A 89 -7.94 5.46 7.91
CA VAL A 89 -6.85 4.47 7.84
C VAL A 89 -7.16 3.24 8.69
N LYS A 90 -7.73 3.42 9.89
CA LYS A 90 -8.19 2.32 10.75
C LYS A 90 -9.30 1.49 10.08
N SER A 91 -10.30 2.14 9.45
CA SER A 91 -11.35 1.45 8.70
C SER A 91 -10.78 0.67 7.50
N MET A 92 -9.92 1.31 6.70
CA MET A 92 -9.27 0.67 5.55
C MET A 92 -8.48 -0.57 5.96
N THR A 93 -7.86 -0.56 7.14
CA THR A 93 -7.14 -1.74 7.67
C THR A 93 -8.09 -2.93 7.92
N ALA A 94 -9.33 -2.67 8.34
CA ALA A 94 -10.35 -3.71 8.50
C ALA A 94 -10.84 -4.24 7.14
N ASP A 95 -11.09 -3.35 6.19
CA ASP A 95 -11.53 -3.71 4.82
C ASP A 95 -10.45 -4.49 4.08
N LEU A 96 -9.18 -4.11 4.25
CA LEU A 96 -8.04 -4.79 3.65
C LEU A 96 -7.93 -6.26 4.09
N LYS A 97 -8.30 -6.58 5.34
CA LYS A 97 -8.35 -7.98 5.81
C LYS A 97 -9.43 -8.78 5.09
N LEU A 98 -10.55 -8.15 4.72
CA LEU A 98 -11.59 -8.80 3.92
C LEU A 98 -11.09 -9.04 2.50
N LEU A 99 -10.43 -8.05 1.89
CA LEU A 99 -9.82 -8.17 0.57
C LEU A 99 -8.76 -9.29 0.53
N TYR A 100 -7.89 -9.36 1.53
CA TYR A 100 -6.89 -10.42 1.65
C TYR A 100 -7.51 -11.82 1.69
N ARG A 101 -8.64 -12.01 2.40
CA ARG A 101 -9.37 -13.30 2.36
C ARG A 101 -9.86 -13.64 0.95
N GLN A 102 -10.30 -12.66 0.17
CA GLN A 102 -10.69 -12.89 -1.23
C GLN A 102 -9.49 -13.29 -2.10
N VAL A 103 -8.33 -12.68 -1.87
CA VAL A 103 -7.07 -13.07 -2.53
C VAL A 103 -6.72 -14.52 -2.19
N LEU A 104 -6.79 -14.92 -0.92
CA LEU A 104 -6.53 -16.30 -0.51
C LEU A 104 -7.53 -17.29 -1.13
N ASN A 105 -8.80 -16.92 -1.23
CA ASN A 105 -9.83 -17.77 -1.86
C ASN A 105 -9.64 -17.94 -3.37
N THR A 106 -8.94 -17.00 -4.02
CA THR A 106 -8.64 -17.04 -5.46
C THR A 106 -7.20 -17.48 -5.75
N ARG A 107 -6.47 -17.97 -4.73
CA ARG A 107 -5.06 -18.35 -4.82
C ARG A 107 -4.77 -19.24 -6.03
N ILE A 108 -3.74 -18.87 -6.78
CA ILE A 108 -3.27 -19.62 -7.95
C ILE A 108 -2.62 -20.93 -7.45
N PRO A 109 -3.02 -22.11 -7.95
CA PRO A 109 -2.41 -23.38 -7.58
C PRO A 109 -1.04 -23.54 -8.25
N THR A 110 0.01 -23.02 -7.61
CA THR A 110 1.38 -23.00 -8.10
C THR A 110 2.39 -23.30 -6.99
N ASP A 111 3.57 -23.80 -7.38
CA ASP A 111 4.71 -24.02 -6.50
C ASP A 111 5.70 -22.83 -6.53
N LEU A 112 5.34 -21.71 -7.18
CA LEU A 112 6.17 -20.52 -7.27
C LEU A 112 6.38 -19.91 -5.87
N ILE A 113 7.62 -19.86 -5.41
CA ILE A 113 7.96 -19.51 -4.03
C ILE A 113 7.59 -18.05 -3.74
N ALA A 114 8.02 -17.10 -4.59
CA ALA A 114 7.75 -15.67 -4.38
C ALA A 114 6.25 -15.35 -4.19
N TYR A 115 5.38 -15.99 -4.99
CA TYR A 115 3.92 -15.84 -4.87
C TYR A 115 3.39 -16.38 -3.54
N ASN A 116 3.79 -17.60 -3.18
CA ASN A 116 3.29 -18.26 -1.97
C ASN A 116 3.84 -17.61 -0.69
N GLU A 117 5.12 -17.22 -0.66
CA GLU A 117 5.73 -16.50 0.47
C GLU A 117 5.13 -15.11 0.66
N THR A 118 4.75 -14.44 -0.44
CA THR A 118 4.00 -13.18 -0.36
C THR A 118 2.67 -13.38 0.37
N LEU A 119 1.91 -14.41 0.00
CA LEU A 119 0.61 -14.71 0.60
C LEU A 119 0.71 -15.20 2.04
N ASP A 120 1.64 -16.10 2.34
CA ASP A 120 1.70 -16.82 3.62
C ASP A 120 2.61 -16.14 4.64
N GLY A 121 3.54 -15.29 4.20
CA GLY A 121 4.54 -14.63 5.04
C GLY A 121 4.42 -13.10 5.01
N ALA A 122 4.64 -12.50 3.84
CA ALA A 122 4.80 -11.05 3.71
C ALA A 122 3.53 -10.28 4.11
N ILE A 123 2.37 -10.64 3.56
CA ILE A 123 1.09 -9.97 3.85
C ILE A 123 0.65 -10.19 5.32
N PRO A 124 0.70 -11.42 5.88
CA PRO A 124 0.47 -11.62 7.32
C PRO A 124 1.44 -10.81 8.20
N GLY A 125 2.71 -10.72 7.80
CA GLY A 125 3.72 -9.90 8.46
C GLY A 125 3.33 -8.43 8.52
N PHE A 126 2.88 -7.86 7.39
CA PHE A 126 2.31 -6.52 7.34
C PHE A 126 1.18 -6.34 8.36
N PHE A 127 0.15 -7.19 8.35
CA PHE A 127 -0.98 -7.06 9.28
C PHE A 127 -0.60 -7.18 10.76
N LYS A 128 0.49 -7.91 11.06
CA LYS A 128 0.95 -8.11 12.44
C LYS A 128 1.66 -6.88 13.00
N THR A 129 2.36 -6.13 12.16
CA THR A 129 3.25 -5.05 12.63
C THR A 129 2.88 -3.68 12.11
N TYR A 130 1.90 -3.57 11.21
CA TYR A 130 1.41 -2.28 10.73
C TYR A 130 0.81 -1.48 11.87
N ASP A 131 1.31 -0.27 12.09
CA ASP A 131 0.85 0.65 13.13
C ASP A 131 0.10 1.83 12.46
N PRO A 132 -1.24 1.80 12.42
CA PRO A 132 -2.03 2.88 11.83
C PRO A 132 -2.07 4.15 12.70
N GLU A 133 -1.55 4.13 13.92
CA GLU A 133 -1.61 5.27 14.85
C GLU A 133 -0.33 6.11 14.80
N TYR A 134 0.84 5.46 14.82
CA TYR A 134 2.13 6.18 14.90
C TYR A 134 3.06 5.96 13.70
N ALA A 135 2.80 4.98 12.84
CA ALA A 135 3.61 4.70 11.65
C ALA A 135 2.74 4.37 10.42
N ALA A 136 1.63 5.10 10.23
CA ALA A 136 0.62 4.80 9.21
C ALA A 136 1.16 4.83 7.76
N HIS A 137 2.25 5.58 7.55
CA HIS A 137 2.93 5.74 6.26
C HIS A 137 3.89 4.58 5.93
N GLU A 138 4.25 3.76 6.91
CA GLU A 138 5.20 2.65 6.75
C GLU A 138 4.51 1.36 6.33
N ASN A 139 5.24 0.46 5.68
CA ASN A 139 4.74 -0.84 5.23
C ASN A 139 4.87 -1.94 6.31
N GLY A 140 4.95 -1.57 7.59
CA GLY A 140 5.15 -2.51 8.69
C GLY A 140 6.42 -3.37 8.51
N ALA A 141 6.28 -4.68 8.64
CA ALA A 141 7.40 -5.63 8.55
C ALA A 141 7.89 -5.86 7.12
N LEU A 142 7.20 -5.33 6.10
CA LEU A 142 7.70 -5.34 4.74
C LEU A 142 8.90 -4.38 4.68
N THR A 143 10.10 -4.94 4.55
CA THR A 143 11.31 -4.17 4.24
C THR A 143 11.26 -3.73 2.78
N GLY A 144 10.40 -2.77 2.47
CA GLY A 144 10.12 -2.33 1.10
C GLY A 144 8.78 -2.86 0.59
N PHE A 145 8.84 -3.69 -0.46
CA PHE A 145 7.68 -4.21 -1.20
C PHE A 145 7.71 -5.75 -1.24
N PRO A 146 6.57 -6.44 -1.43
CA PRO A 146 6.54 -7.90 -1.56
C PRO A 146 7.36 -8.38 -2.76
N ASP A 147 8.01 -9.54 -2.62
CA ASP A 147 8.87 -10.09 -3.67
C ASP A 147 8.11 -10.52 -4.92
N TYR A 148 6.83 -10.90 -4.82
CA TYR A 148 6.03 -11.24 -5.98
C TYR A 148 5.67 -9.99 -6.81
N PRO A 149 6.16 -9.87 -8.06
CA PRO A 149 5.89 -8.70 -8.88
C PRO A 149 4.46 -8.75 -9.45
N LEU A 150 3.81 -7.59 -9.52
CA LEU A 150 2.51 -7.43 -10.17
C LEU A 150 2.68 -6.84 -11.59
N LEU A 151 1.67 -7.05 -12.45
CA LEU A 151 1.61 -6.39 -13.77
C LEU A 151 1.57 -4.87 -13.64
N ASN A 152 0.91 -4.37 -12.60
CA ASN A 152 0.76 -2.94 -12.36
C ASN A 152 0.90 -2.66 -10.86
N ASP A 153 2.13 -2.41 -10.41
CA ASP A 153 2.46 -2.11 -9.02
C ASP A 153 2.69 -0.60 -8.82
N ASP A 154 1.87 0.04 -7.99
CA ASP A 154 1.99 1.46 -7.65
C ASP A 154 2.84 1.67 -6.39
N GLN A 155 4.15 1.57 -6.56
CA GLN A 155 5.15 1.80 -5.51
C GLN A 155 5.33 3.29 -5.14
N SER A 156 4.54 4.20 -5.73
CA SER A 156 4.55 5.61 -5.32
C SER A 156 3.83 5.85 -4.00
N ARG A 157 3.08 4.85 -3.51
CA ARG A 157 2.33 4.86 -2.26
C ARG A 157 3.05 4.05 -1.18
N GLY A 158 2.70 4.32 0.08
CA GLY A 158 3.11 3.54 1.23
C GLY A 158 1.93 3.22 2.15
N GLY A 159 2.18 2.44 3.19
CA GLY A 159 1.21 2.08 4.22
C GLY A 159 -0.01 1.34 3.65
N ILE A 160 -1.18 1.65 4.21
CA ILE A 160 -2.43 0.98 3.84
C ILE A 160 -2.82 1.20 2.37
N LEU A 161 -2.56 2.38 1.81
CA LEU A 161 -2.88 2.71 0.41
C LEU A 161 -2.08 1.87 -0.58
N TYR A 162 -0.81 1.58 -0.28
CA TYR A 162 -0.01 0.67 -1.09
C TYR A 162 -0.58 -0.75 -1.03
N MET A 163 -0.80 -1.25 0.19
CA MET A 163 -1.27 -2.62 0.37
C MET A 163 -2.66 -2.87 -0.20
N GLU A 164 -3.56 -1.88 -0.15
CA GLU A 164 -4.86 -1.92 -0.82
C GLU A 164 -4.69 -2.08 -2.33
N SER A 165 -3.94 -1.18 -2.98
CA SER A 165 -3.66 -1.26 -4.42
C SER A 165 -3.00 -2.59 -4.80
N TYR A 166 -2.04 -3.06 -4.00
CA TYR A 166 -1.34 -4.32 -4.22
C TYR A 166 -2.30 -5.51 -4.17
N LEU A 167 -3.15 -5.61 -3.14
CA LEU A 167 -4.09 -6.72 -3.01
C LEU A 167 -5.23 -6.66 -4.03
N GLU A 168 -5.69 -5.48 -4.44
CA GLU A 168 -6.68 -5.33 -5.50
C GLU A 168 -6.14 -5.85 -6.83
N GLN A 169 -4.91 -5.48 -7.18
CA GLN A 169 -4.26 -5.94 -8.39
C GLN A 169 -3.97 -7.44 -8.32
N LEU A 170 -3.46 -7.95 -7.18
CA LEU A 170 -3.24 -9.38 -6.97
C LEU A 170 -4.54 -10.19 -7.08
N LEU A 171 -5.66 -9.66 -6.60
CA LEU A 171 -6.98 -10.29 -6.74
C LEU A 171 -7.40 -10.39 -8.21
N ARG A 172 -7.24 -9.31 -8.98
CA ARG A 172 -7.54 -9.30 -10.43
C ARG A 172 -6.67 -10.30 -11.18
N GLU A 173 -5.39 -10.37 -10.85
CA GLU A 173 -4.45 -11.33 -11.42
C GLU A 173 -4.81 -12.78 -11.11
N ASN A 174 -5.14 -13.07 -9.85
CA ASN A 174 -5.63 -14.38 -9.43
C ASN A 174 -6.89 -14.78 -10.21
N ARG A 175 -7.85 -13.87 -10.36
CA ARG A 175 -9.08 -14.09 -11.14
C ARG A 175 -8.78 -14.34 -12.61
N PHE A 176 -7.89 -13.57 -13.21
CA PHE A 176 -7.43 -13.82 -14.58
C PHE A 176 -6.82 -15.22 -14.72
N CYS A 177 -5.92 -15.61 -13.83
CA CYS A 177 -5.29 -16.93 -13.83
C CYS A 177 -6.29 -18.09 -13.62
N SER A 178 -7.43 -17.84 -12.96
CA SER A 178 -8.48 -18.87 -12.76
C SER A 178 -9.11 -19.38 -14.06
N ARG A 179 -8.96 -18.63 -15.17
CA ARG A 179 -9.38 -19.03 -16.52
C ARG A 179 -8.56 -20.19 -17.09
N TYR A 180 -7.38 -20.45 -16.51
CA TYR A 180 -6.44 -21.47 -16.98
C TYR A 180 -6.42 -22.67 -16.04
N GLY A 181 -6.29 -23.86 -16.63
CA GLY A 181 -6.09 -25.07 -15.83
C GLY A 181 -4.72 -25.06 -15.12
N LYS A 182 -4.68 -25.57 -13.89
CA LYS A 182 -3.43 -25.66 -13.08
C LYS A 182 -2.24 -26.29 -13.84
N ASN A 183 -2.51 -27.31 -14.65
CA ASN A 183 -1.47 -28.01 -15.42
C ASN A 183 -0.91 -27.12 -16.54
N TYR A 184 -1.73 -26.24 -17.11
CA TYR A 184 -1.30 -25.29 -18.13
C TYR A 184 -0.38 -24.23 -17.53
N ILE A 185 -0.78 -23.61 -16.41
CA ILE A 185 0.06 -22.64 -15.67
C ILE A 185 1.40 -23.28 -15.29
N ARG A 186 1.37 -24.49 -14.72
CA ARG A 186 2.59 -25.25 -14.39
C ARG A 186 3.46 -25.50 -15.62
N ALA A 187 2.89 -25.86 -16.77
CA ALA A 187 3.64 -26.08 -17.99
C ALA A 187 4.29 -24.79 -18.51
N VAL A 188 3.58 -23.66 -18.48
CA VAL A 188 4.12 -22.33 -18.86
C VAL A 188 5.31 -21.96 -17.99
N LEU A 189 5.18 -22.09 -16.66
CA LEU A 189 6.26 -21.83 -15.70
C LEU A 189 7.46 -22.76 -15.93
N LEU A 190 7.23 -24.06 -16.10
CA LEU A 190 8.30 -25.04 -16.39
C LEU A 190 9.06 -24.73 -17.67
N LEU A 191 8.34 -24.37 -18.74
CA LEU A 191 8.95 -24.01 -20.02
C LEU A 191 9.77 -22.73 -19.90
N HIS A 192 9.27 -21.74 -19.17
CA HIS A 192 9.99 -20.48 -18.92
C HIS A 192 11.25 -20.71 -18.06
N GLY A 193 11.15 -21.45 -16.95
CA GLY A 193 12.30 -21.81 -16.12
C GLY A 193 13.39 -22.55 -16.91
N ARG A 194 12.98 -23.50 -17.76
CA ARG A 194 13.91 -24.21 -18.66
C ARG A 194 14.63 -23.28 -19.63
N SER A 195 13.95 -22.30 -20.22
CA SER A 195 14.60 -21.33 -21.11
C SER A 195 15.60 -20.43 -20.40
N CYS A 196 15.42 -20.22 -19.09
CA CYS A 196 16.33 -19.45 -18.24
C CYS A 196 17.38 -20.32 -17.54
N HIS A 197 17.38 -21.64 -17.74
CA HIS A 197 18.21 -22.60 -16.98
C HIS A 197 18.04 -22.53 -15.45
N LEU A 198 16.83 -22.22 -14.99
CA LEU A 198 16.47 -22.12 -13.58
C LEU A 198 15.34 -23.09 -13.21
N ASP A 199 15.24 -23.43 -11.92
CA ASP A 199 14.02 -24.03 -11.40
C ASP A 199 12.91 -22.98 -11.44
N TYR A 200 11.75 -23.33 -11.99
CA TYR A 200 10.65 -22.36 -12.11
C TYR A 200 10.13 -21.90 -10.74
N ARG A 201 10.33 -22.71 -9.69
CA ARG A 201 9.86 -22.40 -8.33
C ARG A 201 10.58 -21.20 -7.73
N ASP A 202 11.83 -20.99 -8.11
CA ASP A 202 12.71 -19.91 -7.60
C ASP A 202 12.60 -18.62 -8.42
N LEU A 203 11.75 -18.60 -9.46
CA LEU A 203 11.60 -17.41 -10.30
C LEU A 203 10.85 -16.30 -9.57
N ILE A 204 11.30 -15.06 -9.76
CA ILE A 204 10.60 -13.84 -9.34
C ILE A 204 9.95 -13.25 -10.59
N ILE A 205 8.75 -13.73 -10.89
CA ILE A 205 8.03 -13.40 -12.13
C ILE A 205 6.54 -13.25 -11.85
N ASN A 206 5.88 -12.46 -12.68
CA ASN A 206 4.43 -12.33 -12.66
C ASN A 206 3.79 -13.45 -13.52
N ILE A 207 2.89 -14.24 -12.93
CA ILE A 207 2.24 -15.35 -13.65
C ILE A 207 1.33 -14.85 -14.80
N PRO A 208 0.43 -13.87 -14.58
CA PRO A 208 -0.36 -13.27 -15.65
C PRO A 208 0.47 -12.74 -16.84
N GLU A 209 1.60 -12.10 -16.57
CA GLU A 209 2.52 -11.60 -17.60
C GLU A 209 2.96 -12.73 -18.55
N LEU A 210 3.40 -13.86 -18.00
CA LEU A 210 3.79 -15.01 -18.81
C LEU A 210 2.62 -15.58 -19.60
N LEU A 211 1.42 -15.64 -19.02
CA LEU A 211 0.24 -16.15 -19.72
C LEU A 211 -0.12 -15.24 -20.90
N LEU A 212 -0.12 -13.93 -20.71
CA LEU A 212 -0.37 -12.94 -21.76
C LEU A 212 0.69 -13.01 -22.86
N GLU A 213 1.96 -13.19 -22.51
CA GLU A 213 3.05 -13.40 -23.48
C GLU A 213 2.80 -14.66 -24.33
N ARG A 214 2.36 -15.76 -23.71
CA ARG A 214 2.06 -17.02 -24.42
C ARG A 214 0.86 -16.91 -25.35
N GLU A 215 -0.08 -16.02 -25.05
CA GLU A 215 -1.21 -15.70 -25.90
C GLU A 215 -0.89 -14.68 -27.00
N GLY A 216 0.34 -14.14 -27.02
CA GLY A 216 0.75 -13.15 -28.00
C GLY A 216 0.12 -11.78 -27.78
N ALA A 217 -0.25 -11.45 -26.54
CA ALA A 217 -0.80 -10.14 -26.20
C ALA A 217 0.22 -9.01 -26.49
N PRO A 218 -0.24 -7.84 -26.99
CA PRO A 218 0.66 -6.72 -27.23
C PRO A 218 1.12 -6.07 -25.91
N LYS A 219 2.36 -5.55 -25.90
CA LYS A 219 2.87 -4.72 -24.80
C LYS A 219 2.37 -3.26 -24.93
N PRO A 220 2.19 -2.53 -23.81
CA PRO A 220 2.29 -3.00 -22.43
C PRO A 220 1.12 -3.94 -22.08
N TYR A 221 1.41 -5.00 -21.34
CA TYR A 221 0.40 -5.98 -20.96
C TYR A 221 -0.67 -5.34 -20.07
N ARG A 222 -1.93 -5.72 -20.33
CA ARG A 222 -3.09 -5.30 -19.55
C ARG A 222 -4.00 -6.49 -19.35
N LEU A 223 -4.54 -6.61 -18.14
CA LEU A 223 -5.60 -7.58 -17.89
C LEU A 223 -6.86 -7.16 -18.67
N PRO A 224 -7.61 -8.13 -19.23
CA PRO A 224 -8.92 -7.87 -19.82
C PRO A 224 -9.89 -7.21 -18.83
N GLU A 225 -10.80 -6.35 -19.30
CA GLU A 225 -11.79 -5.66 -18.44
C GLU A 225 -12.77 -6.63 -17.77
N ASP A 226 -12.97 -7.83 -18.34
CA ASP A 226 -13.79 -8.93 -17.78
C ASP A 226 -13.06 -9.74 -16.69
N ALA A 227 -11.78 -9.46 -16.41
CA ALA A 227 -11.05 -10.04 -15.28
C ALA A 227 -11.34 -9.35 -13.93
N ILE A 228 -12.27 -8.38 -13.92
CA ILE A 228 -12.72 -7.60 -12.75
C ILE A 228 -13.78 -8.35 -11.96
#